data_AF-A0A1N7QQC1-F1
#
_entry.id   AF-A0A1N7QQC1-F1
#
_cell.length_a   1.000
_cell.length_b   1.000
_cell.length_c   1.000
_cell.angle_alpha   90.00
_cell.angle_beta   90.00
_cell.angle_gamma   90.00
#
_symmetry.space_group_name_H-M   'P 1'
#
loop_
_entity.id
_entity.type
_entity.pdbx_description
1 polymer ?
#
loop_
_entity_poly.entity_id
_entity_poly.type
_entity_poly.pdbx_seq_one_letter_code
_entity_poly.pdbx_strand_id
1 'polypeptide(L)'
;MTNKASFLHAAMLHDQTYLVDSILKEESEMKNACQWYNHLAFNVTLTEETFTGNLAELENRVTEMRNQLAGMQKQLDEDDTLADTVLYRMMLNRLVNDVELLLKAEGKGQQVFQWLLVPYWLSDKLIAEGEVILRVYGNNWWGITNLISYTEVLMSVKKELEDHY
;
A
#
# COMPACT_ATOMS: atom_id res chain seq x y z
N MET A 1 -35.01 3.70 21.31
CA MET A 1 -33.82 4.50 20.95
C MET A 1 -32.96 3.70 19.98
N THR A 2 -33.46 3.41 18.77
CA THR A 2 -32.91 2.35 17.90
C THR A 2 -32.94 2.75 16.42
N ASN A 3 -32.67 4.03 16.10
CA ASN A 3 -32.78 4.53 14.72
C ASN A 3 -31.50 5.19 14.17
N LYS A 4 -30.47 5.39 15.00
CA LYS A 4 -29.20 6.00 14.56
C LYS A 4 -28.18 4.95 14.10
N ALA A 5 -28.06 3.85 14.84
CA ALA A 5 -27.17 2.75 14.48
C ALA A 5 -27.59 2.05 13.18
N SER A 6 -28.90 1.85 12.96
CA SER A 6 -29.43 1.28 11.72
C SER A 6 -29.15 2.15 10.50
N PHE A 7 -29.25 3.48 10.64
CA PHE A 7 -28.94 4.43 9.56
C PHE A 7 -27.45 4.46 9.24
N LEU A 8 -26.59 4.48 10.26
CA LEU A 8 -25.13 4.38 10.09
C LEU A 8 -24.75 3.07 9.40
N HIS A 9 -25.35 1.95 9.81
CA HIS A 9 -25.13 0.65 9.19
C HIS A 9 -25.61 0.61 7.72
N ALA A 10 -26.75 1.24 7.41
CA ALA A 10 -27.26 1.31 6.04
C ALA A 10 -26.44 2.20 5.10
N ALA A 11 -25.76 3.22 5.65
CA ALA A 11 -24.88 4.11 4.89
C ALA A 11 -23.47 3.55 4.69
N MET A 12 -23.05 2.63 5.56
CA MET A 12 -21.76 1.95 5.45
C MET A 12 -21.76 0.98 4.28
N LEU A 13 -20.64 0.94 3.56
CA LEU A 13 -20.49 0.18 2.32
C LEU A 13 -21.48 0.60 1.22
N HIS A 14 -22.08 1.78 1.33
CA HIS A 14 -22.83 2.35 0.22
C HIS A 14 -21.86 2.87 -0.83
N ASP A 15 -22.20 2.65 -2.10
CA ASP A 15 -21.44 3.13 -3.24
C ASP A 15 -21.46 4.66 -3.29
N GLN A 16 -20.28 5.28 -3.28
CA GLN A 16 -20.06 6.71 -3.36
C GLN A 16 -19.12 7.08 -4.53
N THR A 17 -18.97 6.19 -5.51
CA THR A 17 -17.97 6.32 -6.59
C THR A 17 -18.08 7.66 -7.33
N TYR A 18 -19.30 8.05 -7.71
CA TYR A 18 -19.51 9.33 -8.42
C TYR A 18 -19.09 10.56 -7.58
N LEU A 19 -19.40 10.55 -6.29
CA LEU A 19 -19.02 11.62 -5.37
C LEU A 19 -17.50 11.70 -5.25
N VAL A 20 -16.86 10.57 -4.97
CA VAL A 20 -15.40 10.51 -4.78
C VAL A 20 -14.65 10.88 -6.05
N ASP A 21 -15.08 10.38 -7.22
CA ASP A 21 -14.49 10.75 -8.50
C ASP A 21 -14.61 12.25 -8.78
N SER A 22 -15.68 12.88 -8.34
CA SER A 22 -15.86 14.33 -8.47
C SER A 22 -14.87 15.08 -7.57
N ILE A 23 -14.68 14.62 -6.32
CA ILE A 23 -13.69 15.17 -5.38
C ILE A 23 -12.27 15.05 -5.94
N LEU A 24 -11.91 13.88 -6.49
CA LEU A 24 -10.55 13.62 -7.01
C LEU A 24 -10.24 14.40 -8.30
N LYS A 25 -11.26 14.83 -9.05
CA LYS A 25 -11.10 15.65 -10.26
C LYS A 25 -10.93 17.13 -9.98
N GLU A 26 -11.31 17.63 -8.81
CA GLU A 26 -11.13 19.04 -8.47
C GLU A 26 -9.64 19.36 -8.26
N GLU A 27 -9.11 20.29 -9.05
CA GLU A 27 -7.71 20.75 -8.97
C GLU A 27 -7.46 21.79 -7.85
N SER A 28 -8.44 22.02 -6.97
CA SER A 28 -8.42 23.07 -5.95
C SER A 28 -7.58 22.69 -4.72
N GLU A 29 -7.53 23.60 -3.73
CA GLU A 29 -6.92 23.42 -2.40
C GLU A 29 -7.31 22.09 -1.70
N MET A 30 -8.38 21.43 -2.17
CA MET A 30 -8.79 20.08 -1.79
C MET A 30 -7.68 19.04 -1.83
N LYS A 31 -6.72 19.12 -2.78
CA LYS A 31 -5.59 18.17 -2.84
C LYS A 31 -4.74 18.19 -1.56
N ASN A 32 -4.63 19.33 -0.88
CA ASN A 32 -3.80 19.47 0.31
C ASN A 32 -4.46 18.91 1.57
N ALA A 33 -5.79 18.84 1.61
CA ALA A 33 -6.55 18.29 2.74
C ALA A 33 -6.86 16.78 2.57
N CYS A 34 -6.53 16.22 1.41
CA CYS A 34 -6.77 14.85 1.05
C CYS A 34 -5.64 13.94 1.51
N GLN A 35 -5.98 12.87 2.24
CA GLN A 35 -5.03 11.80 2.55
C GLN A 35 -5.40 10.58 1.70
N TRP A 36 -4.50 10.19 0.79
CA TRP A 36 -4.72 9.10 -0.15
C TRP A 36 -3.71 7.98 0.09
N TYR A 37 -4.17 6.91 0.72
CA TYR A 37 -3.35 5.77 1.13
C TYR A 37 -3.36 4.67 0.08
N ASN A 38 -2.23 3.99 -0.07
CA ASN A 38 -2.00 2.83 -0.95
C ASN A 38 -2.42 3.02 -2.42
N HIS A 39 -2.65 4.26 -2.85
CA HIS A 39 -3.12 4.59 -4.20
C HIS A 39 -2.07 4.38 -5.29
N LEU A 40 -0.82 4.15 -4.90
CA LEU A 40 0.27 3.81 -5.78
C LEU A 40 0.62 2.33 -5.61
N ALA A 41 0.67 1.61 -6.72
CA ALA A 41 1.24 0.29 -6.82
C ALA A 41 2.62 0.38 -7.50
N PHE A 42 3.58 -0.33 -6.93
CA PHE A 42 4.92 -0.46 -7.45
C PHE A 42 5.10 -1.86 -8.01
N ASN A 43 5.70 -1.95 -9.20
CA ASN A 43 6.08 -3.20 -9.81
C ASN A 43 7.47 -3.02 -10.39
N VAL A 44 8.45 -3.66 -9.76
CA VAL A 44 9.87 -3.51 -10.09
C VAL A 44 10.46 -4.89 -10.31
N THR A 45 11.03 -5.10 -11.51
CA THR A 45 11.77 -6.33 -11.80
C THR A 45 13.19 -6.18 -11.27
N LEU A 46 13.51 -6.97 -10.25
CA LEU A 46 14.85 -7.09 -9.67
C LEU A 46 15.61 -8.22 -10.36
N THR A 47 16.87 -8.43 -9.95
CA THR A 47 17.72 -9.45 -10.57
C THR A 47 17.18 -10.87 -10.44
N GLU A 48 16.59 -11.21 -9.28
CA GLU A 48 16.15 -12.59 -8.98
C GLU A 48 14.63 -12.73 -8.80
N GLU A 49 13.91 -11.61 -8.67
CA GLU A 49 12.48 -11.61 -8.40
C GLU A 49 11.79 -10.36 -8.95
N THR A 50 10.46 -10.35 -8.91
CA THR A 50 9.67 -9.15 -9.18
C THR A 50 9.06 -8.68 -7.87
N PHE A 51 9.40 -7.47 -7.45
CA PHE A 51 8.74 -6.81 -6.33
C PHE A 51 7.40 -6.25 -6.80
N THR A 52 6.32 -6.53 -6.06
CA THR A 52 5.02 -5.88 -6.25
C THR A 52 4.47 -5.50 -4.88
N GLY A 53 4.07 -4.24 -4.71
CA GLY A 53 3.57 -3.75 -3.43
C GLY A 53 3.20 -2.28 -3.41
N ASN A 54 2.76 -1.79 -2.25
CA ASN A 54 2.51 -0.37 -1.98
C ASN A 54 3.80 0.37 -1.55
N LEU A 55 3.69 1.67 -1.26
CA LEU A 55 4.86 2.49 -0.87
C LEU A 55 5.51 2.02 0.43
N ALA A 56 4.71 1.64 1.44
CA ALA A 56 5.25 1.19 2.72
C ALA A 56 6.02 -0.14 2.56
N GLU A 57 5.51 -1.04 1.73
CA GLU A 57 6.19 -2.29 1.37
C GLU A 57 7.48 -2.03 0.59
N LEU A 58 7.48 -1.04 -0.31
CA LEU A 58 8.69 -0.63 -1.05
C LEU A 58 9.77 -0.10 -0.09
N GLU A 59 9.40 0.80 0.83
CA GLU A 59 10.32 1.36 1.83
C GLU A 59 10.89 0.27 2.76
N ASN A 60 10.06 -0.68 3.17
CA ASN A 60 10.48 -1.84 3.94
C ASN A 60 11.47 -2.70 3.15
N ARG A 61 11.18 -2.99 1.88
CA ARG A 61 12.06 -3.80 1.01
C ARG A 61 13.41 -3.13 0.80
N VAL A 62 13.42 -1.82 0.55
CA VAL A 62 14.64 -1.01 0.44
C VAL A 62 15.47 -1.10 1.73
N THR A 63 14.83 -1.00 2.89
CA THR A 63 15.50 -1.09 4.19
C THR A 63 16.11 -2.46 4.42
N GLU A 64 15.37 -3.53 4.10
CA GLU A 64 15.86 -4.90 4.20
C GLU A 64 17.09 -5.14 3.31
N MET A 65 17.03 -4.75 2.04
CA MET A 65 18.15 -4.93 1.11
C MET A 65 19.36 -4.07 1.47
N ARG A 66 19.16 -2.87 2.03
CA ARG A 66 20.26 -2.06 2.59
C ARG A 66 20.92 -2.73 3.79
N ASN A 67 20.15 -3.36 4.67
CA ASN A 67 20.70 -4.09 5.82
C ASN A 67 21.51 -5.31 5.35
N GLN A 68 21.02 -6.04 4.33
CA GLN A 68 21.77 -7.13 3.70
C GLN A 68 23.09 -6.63 3.10
N LEU A 69 23.05 -5.50 2.39
CA LEU A 69 24.21 -4.88 1.77
C LEU A 69 25.25 -4.45 2.81
N ALA A 70 24.83 -3.81 3.90
CA ALA A 70 25.70 -3.45 5.01
C ALA A 70 26.32 -4.68 5.68
N GLY A 71 25.55 -5.76 5.84
CA GLY A 71 26.04 -7.04 6.35
C GLY A 71 27.13 -7.65 5.46
N MET A 72 26.94 -7.60 4.14
CA MET A 72 27.94 -8.07 3.17
C MET A 72 29.20 -7.20 3.15
N GLN A 73 29.05 -5.88 3.21
CA GLN A 73 30.20 -4.97 3.29
C GLN A 73 31.03 -5.21 4.55
N LYS A 74 30.38 -5.42 5.70
CA LYS A 74 31.07 -5.74 6.94
C LYS A 74 31.86 -7.05 6.85
N GLN A 75 31.31 -8.08 6.22
CA GLN A 75 32.03 -9.34 6.00
C GLN A 75 33.24 -9.15 5.09
N LEU A 76 33.15 -8.26 4.10
CA LEU A 76 34.27 -7.89 3.23
C LEU A 76 35.42 -7.24 4.02
N ASP A 77 35.07 -6.36 4.96
CA ASP A 77 36.04 -5.66 5.81
C ASP A 77 36.71 -6.58 6.85
N GLU A 78 36.04 -7.68 7.23
CA GLU A 78 36.53 -8.65 8.22
C GLU A 78 37.34 -9.81 7.60
N ASP A 79 37.13 -10.12 6.31
CA ASP A 79 37.82 -11.20 5.60
C ASP A 79 38.22 -10.78 4.18
N ASP A 80 39.46 -10.29 4.05
CA ASP A 80 40.07 -9.86 2.78
C ASP A 80 40.06 -10.95 1.70
N THR A 81 39.96 -12.24 2.07
CA THR A 81 39.94 -13.34 1.08
C THR A 81 38.60 -13.46 0.35
N LEU A 82 37.50 -13.02 0.96
CA LEU A 82 36.17 -12.98 0.32
C LEU A 82 36.13 -11.94 -0.80
N ALA A 83 36.86 -10.83 -0.65
CA ALA A 83 36.91 -9.78 -1.65
C ALA A 83 37.48 -10.25 -2.99
N ASP A 84 38.33 -11.27 -3.01
CA ASP A 84 38.88 -11.82 -4.24
C ASP A 84 37.96 -12.84 -4.92
N THR A 85 36.88 -13.25 -4.26
CA THR A 85 35.92 -14.16 -4.85
C THR A 85 34.99 -13.42 -5.83
N VAL A 86 35.06 -13.80 -7.10
CA VAL A 86 34.23 -13.24 -8.18
C VAL A 86 32.74 -13.33 -7.85
N LEU A 87 32.32 -14.43 -7.21
CA LEU A 87 30.93 -14.65 -6.81
C LEU A 87 30.43 -13.58 -5.82
N TYR A 88 31.24 -13.21 -4.83
CA TYR A 88 30.84 -12.24 -3.82
C TYR A 88 30.69 -10.83 -4.40
N ARG A 89 31.62 -10.42 -5.27
CA ARG A 89 31.50 -9.14 -6.01
C ARG A 89 30.26 -9.12 -6.91
N MET A 90 29.94 -10.24 -7.56
CA MET A 90 28.72 -10.34 -8.37
C MET A 90 27.47 -10.18 -7.51
N MET A 91 27.39 -10.85 -6.36
CA MET A 91 26.25 -10.72 -5.44
C MET A 91 26.10 -9.29 -4.92
N LEU A 92 27.21 -8.65 -4.52
CA LEU A 92 27.20 -7.27 -4.02
C LEU A 92 26.73 -6.28 -5.11
N ASN A 93 27.24 -6.41 -6.33
CA ASN A 93 26.81 -5.58 -7.45
C ASN A 93 25.32 -5.77 -7.80
N ARG A 94 24.81 -7.01 -7.74
CA ARG A 94 23.38 -7.29 -7.95
C ARG A 94 22.54 -6.56 -6.90
N LEU A 95 22.91 -6.70 -5.63
CA LEU A 95 22.17 -6.10 -4.52
C LEU A 95 22.20 -4.56 -4.58
N VAL A 96 23.34 -3.96 -4.95
CA VAL A 96 23.46 -2.51 -5.18
C VAL A 96 22.51 -2.06 -6.29
N ASN A 97 22.51 -2.77 -7.43
CA ASN A 97 21.65 -2.44 -8.57
C ASN A 97 20.17 -2.57 -8.22
N ASP A 98 19.78 -3.65 -7.53
CA ASP A 98 18.39 -3.90 -7.13
C ASP A 98 17.90 -2.82 -6.14
N VAL A 99 18.73 -2.39 -5.19
CA VAL A 99 18.40 -1.26 -4.29
C VAL A 99 18.23 0.03 -5.09
N GLU A 100 19.07 0.29 -6.08
CA GLU A 100 18.96 1.48 -6.93
C GLU A 100 17.68 1.47 -7.77
N LEU A 101 17.28 0.30 -8.29
CA LEU A 101 16.02 0.12 -9.00
C LEU A 101 14.81 0.42 -8.11
N LEU A 102 14.82 -0.08 -6.86
CA LEU A 102 13.74 0.18 -5.91
C LEU A 102 13.66 1.67 -5.51
N LEU A 103 14.81 2.34 -5.33
CA LEU A 103 14.85 3.77 -4.98
C LEU A 103 14.35 4.68 -6.11
N LYS A 104 14.49 4.24 -7.36
CA LYS A 104 14.02 4.97 -8.55
C LYS A 104 12.64 4.52 -9.01
N ALA A 105 11.98 3.63 -8.27
CA ALA A 105 10.69 3.10 -8.65
C ALA A 105 9.62 4.20 -8.62
N GLU A 106 8.94 4.38 -9.75
CA GLU A 106 7.78 5.28 -9.83
C GLU A 106 6.50 4.47 -9.63
N GLY A 107 5.68 4.92 -8.68
CA GLY A 107 4.39 4.30 -8.39
C GLY A 107 3.38 4.56 -9.51
N LYS A 108 2.63 3.54 -9.88
CA LYS A 108 1.49 3.68 -10.79
C LYS A 108 0.21 3.82 -9.99
N GLY A 109 -0.60 4.81 -10.32
CA GLY A 109 -1.93 4.98 -9.73
C GLY A 109 -2.76 3.73 -9.89
N GLN A 110 -3.30 3.20 -8.79
CA GLN A 110 -4.21 2.07 -8.81
C GLN A 110 -5.57 2.52 -9.37
N GLN A 111 -6.13 1.71 -10.26
CA GLN A 111 -7.49 1.92 -10.74
C GLN A 111 -8.48 1.48 -9.66
N VAL A 112 -9.32 2.42 -9.20
CA VAL A 112 -10.42 2.13 -8.29
C VAL A 112 -11.70 1.98 -9.10
N PHE A 113 -12.40 0.85 -8.93
CA PHE A 113 -13.67 0.56 -9.61
C PHE A 113 -14.88 1.05 -8.82
N GLN A 114 -14.78 1.04 -7.51
CA GLN A 114 -15.87 1.41 -6.61
C GLN A 114 -15.33 2.05 -5.34
N TRP A 115 -16.00 3.09 -4.85
CA TRP A 115 -15.72 3.69 -3.55
C TRP A 115 -16.83 3.42 -2.57
N LEU A 116 -16.49 2.85 -1.41
CA LEU A 116 -17.42 2.49 -0.36
C LEU A 116 -17.16 3.34 0.89
N LEU A 117 -18.21 3.94 1.46
CA LEU A 117 -18.08 4.67 2.72
C LEU A 117 -17.79 3.71 3.88
N VAL A 118 -16.73 3.98 4.66
CA VAL A 118 -16.32 3.17 5.80
C VAL A 118 -16.09 4.02 7.06
N PRO A 119 -16.24 3.46 8.27
CA PRO A 119 -15.91 4.17 9.51
C PRO A 119 -14.38 4.28 9.68
N TYR A 120 -13.96 5.23 10.50
CA TYR A 120 -12.54 5.53 10.74
C TYR A 120 -11.73 4.32 11.25
N TRP A 121 -12.27 3.56 12.20
CA TRP A 121 -11.57 2.41 12.77
C TRP A 121 -11.32 1.30 11.74
N LEU A 122 -12.23 1.15 10.76
CA LEU A 122 -12.09 0.16 9.70
C LEU A 122 -11.10 0.64 8.64
N SER A 123 -11.08 1.94 8.35
CA SER A 123 -10.14 2.49 7.37
C SER A 123 -8.69 2.34 7.81
N ASP A 124 -8.38 2.43 9.11
CA ASP A 124 -7.03 2.13 9.63
C ASP A 124 -6.62 0.67 9.37
N LYS A 125 -7.52 -0.29 9.55
CA LYS A 125 -7.26 -1.71 9.28
C LYS A 125 -7.05 -1.97 7.78
N LEU A 126 -7.91 -1.42 6.94
CA LEU A 126 -7.82 -1.54 5.49
C LEU A 126 -6.50 -0.93 4.97
N ILE A 127 -6.04 0.20 5.53
CA ILE A 127 -4.71 0.76 5.21
C ILE A 127 -3.60 -0.26 5.53
N ALA A 128 -3.67 -0.92 6.69
CA ALA A 128 -2.69 -1.92 7.10
C ALA A 128 -2.73 -3.19 6.23
N GLU A 129 -3.89 -3.53 5.67
CA GLU A 129 -4.07 -4.62 4.71
C GLU A 129 -3.65 -4.25 3.27
N GLY A 130 -3.19 -3.01 3.04
CA GLY A 130 -2.73 -2.55 1.73
C GLY A 130 -3.84 -2.03 0.81
N GLU A 131 -5.07 -1.90 1.31
CA GLU A 131 -6.22 -1.42 0.55
C GLU A 131 -6.16 0.10 0.33
N VAL A 132 -6.77 0.55 -0.78
CA VAL A 132 -6.80 1.98 -1.13
C VAL A 132 -7.81 2.70 -0.26
N ILE A 133 -7.34 3.68 0.51
CA ILE A 133 -8.21 4.51 1.36
C ILE A 133 -8.06 5.98 1.00
N LEU A 134 -9.20 6.67 0.90
CA LEU A 134 -9.28 8.11 0.77
C LEU A 134 -9.88 8.71 2.05
N ARG A 135 -9.20 9.67 2.67
CA ARG A 135 -9.73 10.45 3.80
C ARG A 135 -9.81 11.92 3.44
N VAL A 136 -11.03 12.47 3.46
CA VAL A 136 -11.31 13.88 3.20
C VAL A 136 -12.54 14.31 3.98
N TYR A 137 -12.54 15.53 4.56
CA TYR A 137 -13.68 16.11 5.28
C TYR A 137 -14.26 15.23 6.41
N GLY A 138 -13.39 14.47 7.08
CA GLY A 138 -13.80 13.56 8.16
C GLY A 138 -14.51 12.28 7.67
N ASN A 139 -14.61 12.08 6.36
CA ASN A 139 -15.11 10.84 5.76
C ASN A 139 -13.95 9.94 5.35
N ASN A 140 -14.22 8.64 5.30
CA ASN A 140 -13.27 7.62 4.87
C ASN A 140 -13.93 6.78 3.78
N TRP A 141 -13.28 6.63 2.64
CA TRP A 141 -13.75 5.77 1.58
C TRP A 141 -12.73 4.68 1.28
N TRP A 142 -13.21 3.46 1.15
CA TRP A 142 -12.46 2.31 0.69
C TRP A 142 -12.63 2.16 -0.82
N GLY A 143 -11.53 2.17 -1.54
CA GLY A 143 -11.45 2.01 -2.98
C GLY A 143 -11.22 0.56 -3.36
N ILE A 144 -12.18 -0.05 -4.03
CA ILE A 144 -12.09 -1.42 -4.55
C ILE A 144 -11.23 -1.41 -5.81
N THR A 145 -10.03 -1.97 -5.74
CA THR A 145 -9.08 -2.03 -6.87
C THR A 145 -9.01 -3.40 -7.55
N ASN A 146 -9.61 -4.43 -6.95
CA ASN A 146 -9.65 -5.78 -7.51
C ASN A 146 -10.97 -6.47 -7.20
N LEU A 147 -11.75 -6.77 -8.25
CA LEU A 147 -13.06 -7.40 -8.14
C LEU A 147 -13.01 -8.88 -7.71
N ILE A 148 -11.87 -9.54 -7.86
CA ILE A 148 -11.70 -10.95 -7.50
C ILE A 148 -11.46 -11.06 -5.98
N SER A 149 -10.51 -10.29 -5.44
CA SER A 149 -10.25 -10.26 -3.99
C SER A 149 -11.33 -9.54 -3.18
N TYR A 150 -12.13 -8.70 -3.85
CA TYR A 150 -13.25 -7.98 -3.24
C TYR A 150 -14.15 -8.85 -2.37
N THR A 151 -14.46 -10.07 -2.81
CA THR A 151 -15.42 -10.92 -2.08
C THR A 151 -14.88 -11.33 -0.70
N GLU A 152 -13.59 -11.63 -0.60
CA GLU A 152 -12.97 -12.06 0.66
C GLU A 152 -12.83 -10.90 1.64
N VAL A 153 -12.29 -9.77 1.17
CA VAL A 153 -12.13 -8.56 2.00
C VAL A 153 -13.49 -8.01 2.42
N LEU A 154 -14.47 -7.98 1.52
CA LEU A 154 -15.84 -7.55 1.85
C LEU A 154 -16.49 -8.46 2.90
N MET A 155 -16.26 -9.77 2.82
CA MET A 155 -16.79 -10.71 3.83
C MET A 155 -16.11 -10.50 5.18
N SER A 156 -14.79 -10.27 5.20
CA SER A 156 -14.06 -9.89 6.42
C SER A 156 -14.63 -8.61 7.02
N VAL A 157 -14.76 -7.56 6.20
CA VAL A 157 -15.33 -6.27 6.58
C VAL A 157 -16.75 -6.43 7.15
N LYS A 158 -17.64 -7.14 6.46
CA LYS A 158 -19.02 -7.36 6.93
C LYS A 158 -19.05 -8.05 8.28
N LYS A 159 -18.22 -9.07 8.46
CA LYS A 159 -18.09 -9.76 9.75
C LYS A 159 -17.62 -8.81 10.86
N GLU A 160 -16.62 -7.97 10.59
CA GLU A 160 -16.16 -7.00 11.59
C GLU A 160 -17.22 -5.96 11.95
N LEU A 161 -18.07 -5.58 10.99
CA LEU A 161 -19.20 -4.70 11.26
C LEU A 161 -20.25 -5.35 12.16
N GLU A 162 -20.53 -6.64 11.96
CA GLU A 162 -21.42 -7.43 12.81
C GLU A 162 -20.83 -7.64 14.23
N ASP A 163 -19.51 -7.80 14.36
CA ASP A 163 -18.86 -8.02 15.65
C ASP A 163 -18.75 -6.74 16.52
N HIS A 164 -18.93 -5.55 15.94
CA HIS A 164 -18.80 -4.26 16.63
C HIS A 164 -20.13 -3.56 16.94
N TYR A 165 -21.27 -4.11 16.49
CA TYR A 165 -22.61 -3.52 16.66
C TYR A 165 -23.68 -4.56 17.00
#